data_AF-A0A8S0YAX5-F1
#
_entry.id   AF-A0A8S0YAX5-F1
#
_cell.length_a   1.000
_cell.length_b   1.000
_cell.length_c   1.000
_cell.angle_alpha   90.00
_cell.angle_beta   90.00
_cell.angle_gamma   90.00
#
_symmetry.space_group_name_H-M   'P 1'
#
loop_
_entity.id
_entity.type
_entity.pdbx_description
1 polymer ?
#
loop_
_entity_poly.entity_id
_entity_poly.type
_entity_poly.pdbx_seq_one_letter_code
_entity_poly.pdbx_strand_id
1 'polypeptide(L)'
;MQLKTLNREKPVIVVCADGKISEAAAFLLLKHKFNARILKGGMEGIAPDPGNETAHFKIDDGIETLIESGESVALKNRPESDDHSLVAAGSDWENQIKFLKSENENLRKTNRQLTDKYRELTLEKEHIEKRYRILSRQMEKLTQVLERLKAAK
;
A
#
# COMPACT_ATOMS: atom_id res chain seq x y z
N MET A 1 -20.85 3.29 10.05
CA MET A 1 -20.76 1.98 9.37
C MET A 1 -21.80 1.02 9.93
N GLN A 2 -22.72 0.52 9.10
CA GLN A 2 -23.75 -0.45 9.51
C GLN A 2 -23.27 -1.88 9.23
N LEU A 3 -22.35 -2.40 10.05
CA LEU A 3 -21.87 -3.79 9.93
C LEU A 3 -22.97 -4.84 10.22
N LYS A 4 -24.11 -4.41 10.76
CA LYS A 4 -25.24 -5.29 11.15
C LYS A 4 -26.08 -5.76 9.96
N THR A 5 -26.02 -5.06 8.82
CA THR A 5 -26.80 -5.38 7.61
C THR A 5 -26.04 -6.26 6.63
N LEU A 6 -24.74 -6.48 6.85
CA LEU A 6 -23.91 -7.27 5.95
C LEU A 6 -24.08 -8.77 6.24
N ASN A 7 -24.26 -9.57 5.19
CA ASN A 7 -24.39 -11.02 5.31
C ASN A 7 -23.04 -11.63 5.72
N ARG A 8 -23.04 -12.44 6.79
CA ARG A 8 -21.84 -13.04 7.37
C ARG A 8 -21.37 -14.32 6.67
N GLU A 9 -22.26 -14.99 5.97
CA GLU A 9 -21.97 -16.28 5.30
C GLU A 9 -21.27 -16.07 3.95
N LYS A 10 -21.47 -14.91 3.33
CA LYS A 10 -20.87 -14.59 2.03
C LYS A 10 -19.45 -14.05 2.21
N PRO A 11 -18.50 -14.48 1.37
CA PRO A 11 -17.17 -13.88 1.37
C PRO A 11 -17.24 -12.42 0.92
N VAL A 12 -16.51 -11.56 1.62
CA VAL A 12 -16.45 -10.12 1.37
C VAL A 12 -15.05 -9.77 0.88
N ILE A 13 -14.95 -9.09 -0.27
CA ILE A 13 -13.66 -8.61 -0.79
C ILE A 13 -13.55 -7.13 -0.46
N VAL A 14 -12.49 -6.75 0.26
CA VAL A 14 -12.21 -5.37 0.64
C VAL A 14 -11.12 -4.83 -0.28
N VAL A 15 -11.46 -3.73 -0.95
CA VAL A 15 -10.54 -3.00 -1.82
C VAL A 15 -10.59 -1.53 -1.44
N CYS A 16 -9.47 -0.99 -0.96
CA CYS A 16 -9.28 0.43 -0.69
C CYS A 16 -8.16 0.98 -1.59
N ALA A 17 -8.00 2.31 -1.62
CA ALA A 17 -6.94 2.96 -2.38
C ALA A 17 -5.55 2.38 -2.05
N ASP A 18 -5.20 2.36 -0.76
CA ASP A 18 -3.96 1.79 -0.23
C ASP A 18 -4.19 0.38 0.35
N GLY A 19 -3.22 -0.50 0.17
CA GLY A 19 -3.18 -1.84 0.78
C GLY A 19 -3.23 -1.81 2.30
N LYS A 20 -2.59 -0.84 2.97
CA LYS A 20 -2.62 -0.75 4.44
C LYS A 20 -4.01 -0.47 4.98
N ILE A 21 -4.77 0.36 4.29
CA ILE A 21 -6.16 0.67 4.64
C ILE A 21 -7.04 -0.56 4.38
N SER A 22 -6.80 -1.26 3.26
CA SER A 22 -7.49 -2.51 2.94
C SER A 22 -7.25 -3.59 4.02
N GLU A 23 -6.01 -3.72 4.50
CA GLU A 23 -5.64 -4.63 5.60
C GLU A 23 -6.35 -4.27 6.91
N ALA A 24 -6.31 -3.00 7.31
CA ALA A 24 -6.97 -2.54 8.53
C ALA A 24 -8.49 -2.73 8.48
N ALA A 25 -9.11 -2.47 7.33
CA ALA A 25 -10.54 -2.67 7.11
C ALA A 25 -10.93 -4.16 7.14
N ALA A 26 -10.15 -5.03 6.51
CA ALA A 26 -10.40 -6.47 6.57
C ALA A 26 -10.17 -7.05 7.97
N PHE A 27 -9.20 -6.55 8.72
CA PHE A 27 -9.01 -6.93 10.12
C PHE A 27 -10.27 -6.64 10.95
N LEU A 28 -10.90 -5.49 10.75
CA LEU A 28 -12.16 -5.13 11.40
C LEU A 28 -13.28 -6.13 11.06
N LEU A 29 -13.40 -6.53 9.79
CA LEU A 29 -14.40 -7.50 9.33
C LEU A 29 -14.16 -8.90 9.89
N LEU A 30 -12.90 -9.36 9.88
CA LEU A 30 -12.52 -10.65 10.45
C LEU A 30 -12.83 -10.71 11.95
N LYS A 31 -12.57 -9.63 12.70
CA LYS A 31 -12.92 -9.50 14.13
C LYS A 31 -14.42 -9.69 14.38
N HIS A 32 -15.26 -9.27 13.45
CA HIS A 32 -16.71 -9.42 13.51
C HIS A 32 -17.24 -10.72 12.86
N LYS A 33 -16.36 -11.70 12.61
CA LYS A 33 -16.66 -13.02 12.03
C LYS A 33 -17.19 -12.97 10.59
N PHE A 34 -16.78 -11.96 9.82
CA PHE A 34 -16.97 -11.98 8.37
C PHE A 34 -15.81 -12.69 7.69
N ASN A 35 -16.09 -13.47 6.64
CA ASN A 35 -15.05 -14.05 5.80
C ASN A 35 -14.54 -12.99 4.81
N ALA A 36 -13.59 -12.17 5.26
CA ALA A 36 -13.05 -11.07 4.46
C ALA A 36 -11.72 -11.44 3.78
N ARG A 37 -11.58 -11.07 2.51
CA ARG A 37 -10.33 -11.14 1.74
C ARG A 37 -9.94 -9.74 1.26
N ILE A 38 -8.65 -9.52 1.09
CA ILE A 38 -8.11 -8.24 0.60
C ILE A 38 -7.39 -8.40 -0.72
N LEU A 39 -7.39 -7.34 -1.51
CA LEU A 39 -6.43 -7.19 -2.59
C LEU A 39 -5.11 -6.68 -2.03
N LYS A 40 -4.01 -7.41 -2.30
CA LYS A 40 -2.68 -7.03 -1.83
C LYS A 40 -2.26 -5.72 -2.49
N GLY A 41 -1.91 -4.72 -1.69
CA GLY A 41 -1.54 -3.38 -2.18
C GLY A 41 -2.72 -2.46 -2.51
N GLY A 42 -3.98 -2.89 -2.29
CA GLY A 42 -5.14 -2.07 -2.60
C GLY A 42 -5.26 -1.80 -4.10
N MET A 43 -5.88 -0.67 -4.47
CA MET A 43 -5.97 -0.23 -5.87
C MET A 43 -4.61 0.16 -6.45
N GLU A 44 -3.68 0.64 -5.63
CA GLU A 44 -2.31 0.97 -6.04
C GLU A 44 -1.49 -0.26 -6.48
N GLY A 45 -1.85 -1.45 -5.98
CA GLY A 45 -1.22 -2.71 -6.36
C GLY A 45 -1.62 -3.22 -7.75
N ILE A 46 -2.62 -2.60 -8.39
CA ILE A 46 -3.06 -2.93 -9.74
C ILE A 46 -2.26 -2.02 -10.68
N ALA A 47 -1.44 -2.62 -11.55
CA ALA A 47 -0.84 -1.87 -12.63
C ALA A 47 -1.96 -1.25 -13.48
N PRO A 48 -1.89 0.05 -13.84
CA PRO A 48 -2.87 0.64 -14.73
C PRO A 48 -2.85 -0.17 -16.02
N ASP A 49 -3.98 -0.79 -16.36
CA ASP A 49 -4.13 -1.47 -17.63
C ASP A 49 -3.88 -0.42 -18.72
N PRO A 50 -3.00 -0.67 -19.71
CA PRO A 50 -2.80 0.25 -20.83
C PRO A 50 -4.05 0.39 -21.71
N GLY A 51 -5.16 -0.27 -21.38
CA GLY A 51 -6.42 -0.30 -22.12
C GLY A 51 -7.54 0.55 -21.51
N ASN A 52 -7.26 1.71 -20.91
CA ASN A 52 -8.29 2.72 -20.61
C ASN A 52 -8.83 3.40 -21.91
N GLU A 53 -9.03 2.61 -22.96
CA GLU A 53 -9.95 2.96 -24.02
C GLU A 53 -11.35 2.68 -23.49
N THR A 54 -12.17 3.73 -23.42
CA THR A 54 -13.60 3.65 -23.17
C THR A 54 -14.19 2.42 -23.87
N ALA A 55 -14.72 1.46 -23.11
CA ALA A 55 -15.21 0.21 -23.67
C ALA A 55 -16.27 0.49 -24.76
N HIS A 56 -15.87 0.27 -26.01
CA HIS A 56 -16.72 0.54 -27.17
C HIS A 56 -17.58 -0.69 -27.45
N PHE A 57 -18.70 -0.81 -26.74
CA PHE A 57 -19.69 -1.84 -27.03
C PHE A 57 -20.41 -1.47 -28.33
N LYS A 58 -20.18 -2.22 -29.40
CA LYS A 58 -21.13 -2.23 -30.51
C LYS A 58 -22.38 -2.94 -29.99
N ILE A 59 -23.42 -2.18 -29.68
CA ILE A 59 -24.74 -2.77 -29.45
C ILE A 59 -25.15 -3.35 -30.80
N ASP A 60 -25.11 -4.68 -30.88
CA ASP A 60 -25.67 -5.43 -31.99
C ASP A 60 -27.19 -5.49 -31.74
N ASP A 61 -27.95 -4.81 -32.60
CA ASP A 61 -29.41 -4.78 -32.57
C ASP A 61 -29.96 -6.14 -33.03
N GLY A 62 -29.79 -7.15 -32.19
CA GLY A 62 -30.80 -8.20 -31.97
C GLY A 62 -31.23 -9.07 -33.15
N ILE A 63 -30.33 -9.46 -34.05
CA ILE A 63 -30.52 -10.58 -34.98
C ILE A 63 -29.11 -11.05 -35.35
N GLU A 64 -28.52 -12.12 -34.82
CA GLU A 64 -28.78 -13.50 -35.20
C GLU A 64 -28.07 -14.46 -34.23
N THR A 65 -28.83 -15.27 -33.50
CA THR A 65 -28.35 -16.56 -32.99
C THR A 65 -28.82 -17.64 -33.96
N LEU A 66 -28.02 -17.99 -34.96
CA LEU A 66 -28.17 -19.25 -35.69
C LEU A 66 -26.85 -19.69 -36.38
N ILE A 67 -26.11 -20.53 -35.66
CA ILE A 67 -25.38 -21.74 -36.08
C ILE A 67 -24.67 -21.74 -37.46
N GLU A 68 -23.35 -21.98 -37.50
CA GLU A 68 -22.73 -23.21 -38.05
C GLU A 68 -21.20 -23.09 -38.26
N SER A 69 -20.50 -24.06 -37.67
CA SER A 69 -19.38 -24.84 -38.22
C SER A 69 -18.21 -24.14 -38.92
N GLY A 70 -17.00 -24.32 -38.37
CA GLY A 70 -15.77 -24.03 -39.13
C GLY A 70 -14.46 -24.15 -38.36
N GLU A 71 -14.10 -25.35 -37.91
CA GLU A 71 -12.69 -25.69 -37.63
C GLU A 71 -11.81 -25.36 -38.85
N SER A 72 -10.76 -24.55 -38.67
CA SER A 72 -9.58 -24.52 -39.55
C SER A 72 -8.44 -23.70 -38.96
N VAL A 73 -7.73 -24.26 -37.96
CA VAL A 73 -6.38 -23.79 -37.60
C VAL A 73 -5.38 -24.58 -38.43
N ALA A 74 -5.08 -24.08 -39.63
CA ALA A 74 -3.99 -24.57 -40.46
C ALA A 74 -2.65 -23.99 -39.96
N LEU A 75 -1.91 -24.80 -39.20
CA LEU A 75 -0.50 -24.57 -38.90
C LEU A 75 0.31 -24.64 -40.21
N LYS A 76 1.00 -23.55 -40.57
CA LYS A 76 1.98 -23.55 -41.66
C LYS A 76 3.35 -23.08 -41.14
N ASN A 77 4.30 -23.98 -41.29
CA ASN A 77 5.70 -23.92 -40.88
C ASN A 77 6.44 -22.67 -41.39
N ARG A 78 7.31 -22.10 -40.56
CA ARG A 78 8.29 -21.06 -40.92
C ARG A 78 9.70 -21.65 -40.78
N PRO A 79 10.56 -21.61 -41.83
CA PRO A 79 11.92 -22.13 -41.74
C PRO A 79 12.87 -21.10 -41.10
N GLU A 80 13.91 -21.63 -40.47
CA GLU A 80 15.05 -20.94 -39.90
C GLU A 80 15.95 -20.34 -40.98
N SER A 81 16.39 -19.09 -40.78
CA SER A 81 17.79 -18.63 -40.82
C SER A 81 17.82 -17.11 -40.99
N ASP A 82 18.47 -16.41 -40.06
CA ASP A 82 19.61 -15.53 -40.37
C ASP A 82 19.91 -14.62 -39.18
N ASP A 83 21.15 -14.79 -38.75
CA ASP A 83 21.93 -14.02 -37.79
C ASP A 83 21.97 -12.54 -38.21
N HIS A 84 21.35 -11.63 -37.42
CA HIS A 84 21.73 -10.22 -37.28
C HIS A 84 20.70 -9.45 -36.41
N SER A 85 21.06 -9.19 -35.13
CA SER A 85 20.75 -7.98 -34.33
C SER A 85 20.53 -8.29 -32.84
N LEU A 86 21.62 -8.58 -32.10
CA LEU A 86 21.58 -8.67 -30.63
C LEU A 86 22.18 -7.46 -29.91
N VAL A 87 22.58 -6.39 -30.62
CA VAL A 87 23.34 -5.28 -30.01
C VAL A 87 22.45 -4.12 -29.54
N ALA A 88 21.18 -4.04 -29.94
CA ALA A 88 20.30 -2.92 -29.57
C ALA A 88 19.53 -3.12 -28.24
N ALA A 89 19.29 -4.37 -27.81
CA ALA A 89 18.45 -4.65 -26.64
C ALA A 89 19.21 -4.64 -25.30
N GLY A 90 20.55 -4.69 -25.30
CA GLY A 90 21.36 -4.68 -24.06
C GLY A 90 21.38 -3.32 -23.35
N SER A 91 21.29 -2.22 -24.11
CA SER A 91 21.41 -0.86 -23.59
C SER A 91 20.26 -0.47 -22.64
N ASP A 92 19.02 -0.85 -22.94
CA ASP A 92 17.86 -0.48 -22.12
C ASP A 92 17.86 -1.19 -20.75
N TRP A 93 18.22 -2.47 -20.73
CA TRP A 93 18.35 -3.21 -19.46
C TRP A 93 19.52 -2.72 -18.62
N GLU A 94 20.65 -2.37 -19.26
CA GLU A 94 21.81 -1.80 -18.56
C GLU A 94 21.50 -0.42 -17.97
N ASN A 95 20.77 0.42 -18.71
CA ASN A 95 20.31 1.72 -18.22
C ASN A 95 19.32 1.55 -17.05
N GLN A 96 18.39 0.60 -17.15
CA GLN A 96 17.46 0.27 -16.08
C GLN A 96 18.18 -0.23 -14.83
N ILE A 97 19.19 -1.09 -14.98
CA ILE A 97 20.01 -1.58 -13.87
C ILE A 97 20.78 -0.44 -13.21
N LYS A 98 21.35 0.48 -13.99
CA LYS A 98 22.04 1.67 -13.46
C LYS A 98 21.08 2.55 -12.66
N PHE A 99 19.89 2.83 -13.21
CA PHE A 99 18.86 3.61 -12.54
C PHE A 99 18.41 2.97 -11.22
N LEU A 100 18.09 1.66 -11.24
CA LEU A 100 17.67 0.94 -10.05
C LEU A 100 18.77 0.86 -8.98
N LYS A 101 20.04 0.82 -9.38
CA LYS A 101 21.18 0.89 -8.44
C LYS A 101 21.29 2.25 -7.78
N SER A 102 21.21 3.34 -8.55
CA SER A 102 21.24 4.69 -8.00
C SER A 102 20.04 4.96 -7.08
N GLU A 103 18.86 4.47 -7.46
CA GLU A 103 17.65 4.63 -6.64
C GLU A 103 17.75 3.82 -5.34
N ASN A 104 18.25 2.58 -5.39
CA ASN A 104 18.50 1.80 -4.19
C ASN A 104 19.52 2.47 -3.25
N GLU A 105 20.57 3.08 -3.80
CA GLU A 105 21.55 3.79 -3.00
C GLU A 105 20.93 5.03 -2.33
N ASN A 106 20.11 5.78 -3.08
CA ASN A 106 19.38 6.92 -2.56
C ASN A 106 18.41 6.50 -1.45
N LEU A 107 17.63 5.44 -1.66
CA LEU A 107 16.73 4.87 -0.65
C LEU A 107 17.48 4.40 0.60
N ARG A 108 18.67 3.79 0.45
CA ARG A 108 19.51 3.43 1.59
C ARG A 108 20.03 4.65 2.34
N LYS A 109 20.34 5.74 1.64
CA LYS A 109 20.77 7.00 2.27
C LYS A 109 19.63 7.66 3.04
N THR A 110 18.44 7.77 2.45
CA THR A 110 17.28 8.35 3.12
C THR A 110 16.83 7.51 4.31
N ASN A 111 16.87 6.19 4.20
CA ASN A 111 16.52 5.29 5.31
C ASN A 111 17.50 5.42 6.49
N ARG A 112 18.81 5.53 6.21
CA ARG A 112 19.81 5.85 7.25
C ARG A 112 19.54 7.19 7.92
N GLN A 113 19.32 8.25 7.13
CA GLN A 113 18.99 9.57 7.67
C GLN A 113 17.72 9.56 8.53
N LEU A 114 16.70 8.82 8.11
CA LEU A 114 15.45 8.71 8.86
C LEU A 114 15.65 7.93 10.17
N THR A 115 16.46 6.88 10.14
CA THR A 115 16.83 6.10 11.33
C THR A 115 17.61 6.97 12.33
N ASP A 116 18.55 7.78 11.86
CA ASP A 116 19.33 8.68 12.72
C ASP A 116 18.43 9.76 13.35
N LYS A 117 17.55 10.39 12.56
CA LYS A 117 16.56 11.34 13.07
C LYS A 117 15.62 10.71 14.09
N TYR A 118 15.16 9.48 13.85
CA TYR A 118 14.31 8.76 14.78
C TYR A 118 15.03 8.55 16.13
N ARG A 119 16.31 8.17 16.09
CA ARG A 119 17.13 8.01 17.28
C ARG A 119 17.28 9.34 18.05
N GLU A 120 17.56 10.43 17.34
CA GLU A 120 17.68 11.77 17.93
C GLU A 120 16.39 12.22 18.62
N LEU A 121 15.25 12.12 17.92
CA LEU A 121 13.94 12.48 18.48
C LEU A 121 13.59 11.61 19.70
N THR A 122 14.00 10.35 19.71
CA THR A 122 13.77 9.45 20.85
C THR A 122 14.55 9.93 22.09
N LEU A 123 15.81 10.33 21.90
CA LEU A 123 16.62 10.89 22.99
C LEU A 123 16.06 12.22 23.49
N GLU A 124 15.63 13.10 22.59
CA GLU A 124 15.03 14.38 22.95
C GLU A 124 13.74 14.18 23.74
N LYS A 125 12.88 13.27 23.29
CA LYS A 125 11.66 12.86 23.99
C LYS A 125 11.97 12.40 25.42
N GLU A 126 12.91 11.47 25.59
CA GLU A 126 13.29 10.97 26.92
C GLU A 126 13.82 12.09 27.82
N HIS A 127 14.60 13.01 27.27
CA HIS A 127 15.13 14.15 28.01
C HIS A 127 14.03 15.14 28.43
N ILE A 128 13.08 15.45 27.55
CA ILE A 128 11.92 16.29 27.88
C ILE A 128 11.05 15.61 28.94
N GLU A 129 10.80 14.30 28.83
CA GLU A 129 10.04 13.55 29.84
C GLU A 129 10.71 13.59 31.22
N LYS A 130 12.05 13.48 31.30
CA LYS A 130 12.79 13.62 32.55
C LYS A 130 12.61 15.02 33.15
N ARG A 131 12.73 16.08 32.33
CA ARG A 131 12.50 17.46 32.80
C ARG A 131 11.08 17.67 33.29
N TYR A 132 10.09 17.15 32.56
CA TYR A 132 8.69 17.21 32.94
C TYR A 132 8.43 16.53 34.30
N ARG A 133 8.99 15.34 34.53
CA ARG A 133 8.87 14.64 35.83
C ARG A 133 9.45 15.45 36.99
N ILE A 134 10.59 16.10 36.80
CA ILE A 134 11.21 16.94 37.83
C ILE A 134 10.32 18.14 38.12
N LEU A 135 9.84 18.82 37.08
CA LEU A 135 8.99 20.00 37.21
C LEU A 135 7.65 19.67 37.89
N SER A 136 7.04 18.53 37.54
CA SER A 136 5.81 18.03 38.19
C SER A 136 6.02 17.81 39.69
N ARG A 137 7.14 17.21 40.12
CA ARG A 137 7.46 17.05 41.55
C ARG A 137 7.67 18.39 42.25
N GLN A 138 8.29 19.37 41.59
CA GLN A 138 8.46 20.71 42.15
C GLN A 138 7.11 21.42 42.29
N MET A 139 6.22 21.28 41.31
CA MET A 139 4.87 21.81 41.35
C MET A 139 4.08 21.22 42.52
N GLU A 140 4.10 19.90 42.70
CA GLU A 140 3.43 19.24 43.83
C GLU A 140 3.93 19.75 45.19
N LYS A 141 5.24 19.92 45.35
CA LYS A 141 5.82 20.48 46.58
C LYS A 141 5.34 21.91 46.84
N LEU A 142 5.29 22.75 45.80
CA LEU A 142 4.78 24.12 45.92
C LEU A 142 3.29 24.13 46.28
N THR A 143 2.49 23.26 45.65
CA THR A 143 1.06 23.10 45.98
C THR A 143 0.87 22.73 47.45
N GLN A 144 1.64 21.76 47.96
CA GLN A 144 1.59 21.38 49.38
C GLN A 144 1.96 22.54 50.32
N VAL A 145 2.97 23.34 49.97
CA VAL A 145 3.35 24.52 50.77
C VAL A 145 2.23 25.57 50.76
N LEU A 146 1.61 25.83 49.61
CA LEU A 146 0.48 26.76 49.49
C LEU A 146 -0.73 26.28 50.29
N GLU A 147 -1.04 24.98 50.25
CA GLU A 147 -2.13 24.40 51.04
C GLU A 147 -1.88 24.52 52.55
N ARG A 148 -0.63 24.27 53.01
CA ARG A 148 -0.26 24.47 54.41
C ARG A 148 -0.38 25.93 54.85
N LEU A 149 0.05 26.88 54.02
CA LEU A 149 -0.10 28.31 54.30
C LEU A 149 -1.56 28.74 54.32
N LYS A 150 -2.40 28.17 53.46
CA LYS A 150 -3.85 28.42 53.46
C LYS A 150 -4.53 27.85 54.71
N ALA A 151 -4.09 26.69 55.19
CA ALA A 151 -4.64 26.06 56.39
C ALA A 151 -4.17 26.69 57.71
N ALA A 152 -3.04 27.42 57.69
CA ALA A 152 -2.49 28.11 58.87
C ALA A 152 -3.07 29.52 59.10
N LYS A 153 -4.08 29.92 58.32
CA LYS A 153 -4.72 31.24 58.36
C LYS A 153 -6.20 31.09 58.67
#